data_AF-A0A328DZF5-F1
#
_entry.id   AF-A0A328DZF5-F1
#
_cell.length_a   1.000
_cell.length_b   1.000
_cell.length_c   1.000
_cell.angle_alpha   90.00
_cell.angle_beta   90.00
_cell.angle_gamma   90.00
#
_symmetry.space_group_name_H-M   'P 1'
#
loop_
_entity.id
_entity.type
_entity.pdbx_description
1 polymer ?
#
loop_
_entity_poly.entity_id
_entity_poly.type
_entity_poly.pdbx_seq_one_letter_code
_entity_poly.pdbx_strand_id
1 'polypeptide(L)'
;MFLESQILYSLRRADECIDIYHKLQHSKIHTLETNMVACLVFAGKEPEVREYLSSVRVKPTSISGLAFNTSCSLIQNQNYNDAEHM
;
A
#
# COMPACT_ATOMS: atom_id res chain seq x y z
N MET A 1 -2.14 -4.15 17.23
CA MET A 1 -2.27 -4.40 15.78
C MET A 1 -2.30 -3.12 14.96
N PHE A 2 -3.38 -2.31 14.83
CA PHE A 2 -3.32 -1.15 13.92
C PHE A 2 -2.29 -0.07 14.33
N LEU A 3 -2.29 0.37 15.60
CA LEU A 3 -1.26 1.29 16.07
C LEU A 3 0.15 0.69 15.97
N GLU A 4 0.27 -0.61 16.17
CA GLU A 4 1.53 -1.35 16.10
C GLU A 4 2.08 -1.41 14.67
N SER A 5 1.26 -1.64 13.65
CA SER A 5 1.70 -1.56 12.25
C SER A 5 2.16 -0.16 11.87
N GLN A 6 1.51 0.88 12.40
CA GLN A 6 1.94 2.27 12.21
C GLN A 6 3.29 2.54 12.86
N ILE A 7 3.53 2.03 14.07
CA ILE A 7 4.83 2.12 14.75
C ILE A 7 5.91 1.38 13.94
N LEU A 8 5.63 0.16 13.48
CA LEU A 8 6.57 -0.63 12.68
C LEU A 8 6.95 0.07 11.38
N TYR A 9 5.96 0.68 10.70
CA TYR A 9 6.20 1.51 9.53
C TYR A 9 7.16 2.68 9.84
N SER A 10 6.93 3.43 10.92
CA SER A 10 7.82 4.52 11.34
C SER A 10 9.23 4.05 11.69
N LEU A 11 9.37 2.83 12.21
CA LEU A 11 10.66 2.20 12.52
C LEU A 11 11.33 1.55 11.29
N ARG A 12 10.76 1.71 10.08
CA ARG A 12 11.22 1.09 8.83
C ARG A 12 11.22 -0.44 8.84
N ARG A 13 10.42 -1.06 9.72
CA ARG A 13 10.23 -2.52 9.81
C ARG A 13 9.07 -2.92 8.90
N ALA A 14 9.26 -2.73 7.59
CA ALA A 14 8.18 -2.79 6.61
C ALA A 14 7.57 -4.20 6.47
N ASP A 15 8.38 -5.25 6.50
CA ASP A 15 7.88 -6.63 6.40
C ASP A 15 6.95 -6.98 7.57
N GLU A 16 7.32 -6.58 8.79
CA GLU A 16 6.48 -6.79 9.96
C GLU A 16 5.23 -5.91 9.95
N CYS A 17 5.32 -4.69 9.40
CA CYS A 17 4.14 -3.86 9.13
C CYS A 17 3.15 -4.60 8.22
N ILE A 18 3.65 -5.14 7.10
CA ILE A 18 2.87 -5.85 6.08
C ILE A 18 2.17 -7.07 6.68
N ASP A 19 2.89 -7.87 7.47
CA ASP A 19 2.33 -9.05 8.14
C ASP A 19 1.14 -8.70 9.05
N ILE A 20 1.21 -7.57 9.76
CA ILE A 20 0.09 -7.09 10.58
C ILE A 20 -1.06 -6.61 9.70
N TYR A 21 -0.81 -5.89 8.62
CA TYR A 21 -1.88 -5.43 7.72
C TYR A 21 -2.62 -6.60 7.04
N HIS A 22 -1.92 -7.69 6.67
CA HIS A 22 -2.58 -8.91 6.22
C HIS A 22 -3.54 -9.48 7.26
N LYS A 23 -3.13 -9.53 8.54
CA LYS A 23 -4.01 -9.99 9.64
C LYS A 23 -5.21 -9.07 9.87
N LEU A 24 -5.10 -7.80 9.49
CA LEU A 24 -6.14 -6.79 9.63
C LEU A 24 -7.08 -6.69 8.41
N GLN A 25 -6.88 -7.46 7.34
CA GLN A 25 -7.61 -7.34 6.06
C GLN A 25 -9.15 -7.36 6.18
N HIS A 26 -9.71 -8.02 7.21
CA HIS A 26 -11.16 -8.08 7.44
C HIS A 26 -11.66 -7.11 8.53
N SER A 27 -10.79 -6.24 9.03
CA SER A 27 -11.17 -5.19 9.98
C SER A 27 -11.87 -4.03 9.26
N LYS A 28 -12.76 -3.32 9.95
CA LYS A 28 -13.49 -2.16 9.40
C LYS A 28 -12.66 -0.87 9.42
N ILE A 29 -11.35 -0.97 9.15
CA ILE A 29 -10.43 0.17 9.18
C ILE A 29 -10.41 0.81 7.80
N HIS A 30 -10.94 2.04 7.70
CA HIS A 30 -11.12 2.72 6.42
C HIS A 30 -9.81 3.05 5.67
N THR A 31 -8.69 3.19 6.40
CA THR A 31 -7.39 3.57 5.82
C THR A 31 -6.49 2.36 5.55
N LEU A 32 -7.01 1.14 5.69
CA LEU A 32 -6.19 -0.07 5.68
C LEU A 32 -5.48 -0.27 4.34
N GLU A 33 -6.20 -0.14 3.24
CA GLU A 33 -5.67 -0.31 1.89
C GLU A 33 -4.60 0.72 1.57
N THR A 34 -4.84 1.99 1.90
CA THR A 34 -3.85 3.06 1.70
C THR A 34 -2.58 2.79 2.49
N ASN A 35 -2.71 2.37 3.75
CA ASN A 35 -1.55 2.11 4.61
C ASN A 35 -0.78 0.84 4.20
N MET A 36 -1.49 -0.19 3.74
CA MET A 36 -0.88 -1.41 3.22
C MET A 36 -0.07 -1.11 1.95
N VAL A 37 -0.66 -0.38 0.99
CA VAL A 37 0.06 0.04 -0.22
C VAL A 37 1.26 0.94 0.12
N ALA A 38 1.13 1.86 1.09
CA ALA A 38 2.28 2.64 1.57
C ALA A 38 3.41 1.77 2.13
N CYS A 39 3.09 0.76 2.95
CA CYS A 39 4.11 -0.17 3.49
C CYS A 39 4.77 -0.99 2.36
N LEU A 40 4.02 -1.46 1.35
CA LEU A 40 4.57 -2.19 0.20
C LEU A 40 5.51 -1.32 -0.65
N VAL A 41 5.10 -0.10 -1.00
CA VAL A 41 5.91 0.88 -1.73
C VAL A 41 7.19 1.20 -0.96
N PHE A 42 7.06 1.46 0.34
CA PHE A 42 8.21 1.75 1.20
C PHE A 42 9.19 0.57 1.29
N ALA A 43 8.70 -0.67 1.19
CA ALA A 43 9.52 -1.88 1.18
C ALA A 43 10.18 -2.17 -0.18
N GLY A 44 9.86 -1.41 -1.24
CA GLY A 44 10.29 -1.73 -2.61
C GLY A 44 9.65 -3.01 -3.14
N LYS A 45 8.37 -3.21 -2.82
CA LYS A 45 7.55 -4.37 -3.18
C LYS A 45 6.48 -3.96 -4.20
N GLU A 46 6.91 -3.41 -5.32
CA GLU A 46 6.03 -2.87 -6.36
C GLU A 46 5.12 -3.93 -7.01
N PRO A 47 5.60 -5.16 -7.33
CA PRO A 47 4.73 -6.21 -7.86
C PRO A 47 3.56 -6.52 -6.91
N GLU A 48 3.81 -6.57 -5.61
CA GLU A 48 2.84 -6.89 -4.58
C GLU A 48 1.76 -5.80 -4.40
N VAL A 49 2.06 -4.54 -4.75
CA VAL A 49 1.05 -3.47 -4.77
C VAL A 49 -0.09 -3.81 -5.73
N ARG A 50 0.25 -4.26 -6.95
CA ARG A 50 -0.74 -4.63 -7.97
C ARG A 50 -1.55 -5.86 -7.57
N GLU A 51 -0.87 -6.86 -7.00
CA GLU A 51 -1.52 -8.09 -6.52
C GLU A 51 -2.48 -7.78 -5.37
N TYR A 52 -2.04 -6.97 -4.40
CA TYR A 52 -2.86 -6.55 -3.27
C TYR A 52 -4.13 -5.82 -3.73
N LEU A 53 -3.98 -4.77 -4.55
CA LEU A 53 -5.12 -3.98 -5.06
C LEU A 53 -6.14 -4.84 -5.82
N SER A 54 -5.64 -5.80 -6.60
CA SER A 54 -6.48 -6.77 -7.31
C SER A 54 -7.24 -7.70 -6.35
N SER A 55 -6.59 -8.14 -5.27
CA SER A 55 -7.19 -9.01 -4.25
C SER A 55 -8.33 -8.33 -3.47
N VAL A 56 -8.18 -7.05 -3.14
CA VAL A 56 -9.19 -6.26 -2.41
C VAL A 56 -10.22 -5.60 -3.32
N ARG A 57 -10.04 -5.70 -4.65
CA ARG A 57 -10.92 -5.13 -5.68
C ARG A 57 -11.16 -3.63 -5.52
N VAL A 58 -10.18 -2.90 -4.99
CA VAL A 58 -10.25 -1.45 -4.81
C VAL A 58 -9.61 -0.77 -6.02
N LYS A 59 -10.31 0.19 -6.62
CA LYS A 59 -9.75 1.01 -7.70
C LYS A 59 -8.66 1.90 -7.12
N PRO A 60 -7.44 1.92 -7.69
CA PRO A 60 -6.35 2.77 -7.19
C PRO A 60 -6.73 4.25 -7.10
N THR A 61 -7.54 4.72 -8.06
CA THR A 61 -8.01 6.12 -8.18
C THR A 61 -9.20 6.47 -7.26
N SER A 62 -9.68 5.52 -6.44
CA SER A 62 -10.87 5.74 -5.61
C SER A 62 -10.64 6.70 -4.43
N ILE A 63 -9.40 6.81 -3.95
CA ILE A 63 -9.01 7.66 -2.82
C ILE A 63 -7.64 8.26 -3.15
N SER A 64 -7.47 9.56 -2.90
CA SER A 64 -6.25 10.30 -3.24
C SER A 64 -4.97 9.68 -2.67
N GLY A 65 -4.99 9.19 -1.43
CA GLY A 65 -3.84 8.53 -0.82
C GLY A 65 -3.48 7.19 -1.48
N LEU A 66 -4.47 6.47 -2.01
CA LEU A 66 -4.23 5.22 -2.73
C LEU A 66 -3.65 5.52 -4.11
N ALA A 67 -4.21 6.50 -4.82
CA ALA A 67 -3.71 6.95 -6.12
C ALA A 67 -2.24 7.38 -6.01
N PHE A 68 -1.93 8.24 -5.04
CA PHE A 68 -0.58 8.70 -4.77
C PHE A 68 0.40 7.54 -4.53
N ASN A 69 0.09 6.61 -3.62
CA ASN A 69 1.01 5.50 -3.34
C ASN A 69 1.16 4.56 -4.55
N THR A 70 0.09 4.32 -5.32
CA THR A 70 0.18 3.54 -6.55
C THR A 70 1.02 4.26 -7.62
N SER A 71 0.94 5.59 -7.75
CA SER A 71 1.87 6.37 -8.60
C SER A 71 3.32 6.17 -8.16
N CYS A 72 3.61 6.18 -6.85
CA CYS A 72 4.95 5.92 -6.34
C CYS A 72 5.46 4.52 -6.73
N SER A 73 4.61 3.50 -6.62
CA SER A 73 4.92 2.14 -7.07
C SER A 73 5.22 2.08 -8.57
N LEU A 74 4.43 2.78 -9.39
CA LEU A 74 4.63 2.84 -10.83
C LEU A 74 5.96 3.55 -11.19
N ILE A 75 6.30 4.64 -10.49
CA ILE A 75 7.57 5.35 -10.64
C ILE A 75 8.76 4.45 -10.26
N GLN A 76 8.68 3.73 -9.14
CA GLN A 76 9.73 2.79 -8.74
C GLN A 76 9.93 1.68 -9.78
N ASN A 77 8.86 1.26 -10.45
CA ASN A 77 8.88 0.34 -11.57
C ASN A 77 9.13 1.01 -12.95
N GLN A 78 9.59 2.27 -12.97
CA GLN A 78 9.93 3.05 -14.17
C GLN A 78 8.76 3.25 -15.17
N ASN A 79 7.52 3.11 -14.72
CA ASN A 79 6.32 3.31 -15.52
C ASN A 79 5.73 4.71 -15.28
N TYR A 80 6.40 5.72 -15.80
CA TYR A 80 6.06 7.12 -15.57
C TYR A 80 4.75 7.56 -16.24
N ASN A 81 4.45 7.02 -17.43
CA ASN A 81 3.24 7.38 -18.18
C ASN A 81 1.98 6.98 -17.40
N ASP A 82 1.93 5.74 -16.89
CA ASP A 82 0.79 5.31 -16.09
C ASP A 82 0.73 6.08 -14.77
N ALA A 83 1.88 6.42 -14.17
CA ALA A 83 1.94 7.17 -12.92
C ALA A 83 1.36 8.59 -13.02
N GLU A 84 1.51 9.25 -14.18
CA GLU A 84 0.95 10.58 -14.46
C GLU A 84 -0.59 10.57 -14.56
N HIS A 85 -1.19 9.42 -14.88
CA HIS A 85 -2.63 9.25 -15.10
C HIS A 85 -3.41 8.70 -13.88
N MET A 86 -2.75 8.58 -12.74
CA MET A 86 -3.31 8.07 -11.48
C MET A 86 -4.16 9.09 -10.73
#